data_AF-A0A348WG27-F1
#
_entry.id   AF-A0A348WG27-F1
#
_cell.length_a   1.000
_cell.length_b   1.000
_cell.length_c   1.000
_cell.angle_alpha   90.00
_cell.angle_beta   90.00
_cell.angle_gamma   90.00
#
_symmetry.space_group_name_H-M   'P 1'
#
loop_
_entity.id
_entity.type
_entity.pdbx_description
1 polymer ?
#
loop_
_entity_poly.entity_id
_entity_poly.type
_entity_poly.pdbx_seq_one_letter_code
_entity_poly.pdbx_strand_id
1 'polypeptide(L)'
;MIELGTTPPADDLIKDVSEADFMAEVVEMSQTVPVIVDFWAPWCGPCKTLGPALEAAVTRARGAVRMAKVNVDENQMIAGQLRVQSIPTVYAFWQGQPVDGFQGAVPPSEIDAFVERVVKTAGGDASGGLDDAIAAAEEMLDAGAASDA
;
A
#
# COMPACT_ATOMS: atom_id res chain seq x y z
N MET A 1 29.27 3.92 -9.71
CA MET A 1 28.69 2.78 -8.97
C MET A 1 27.21 3.05 -8.88
N ILE A 2 26.42 2.34 -9.69
CA ILE A 2 24.96 2.48 -9.74
C ILE A 2 24.44 1.49 -8.70
N GLU A 3 23.82 1.98 -7.62
CA GLU A 3 23.19 1.12 -6.63
C GLU A 3 21.90 0.53 -7.24
N LEU A 4 21.98 -0.75 -7.58
CA LEU A 4 20.86 -1.59 -7.99
C LEU A 4 20.13 -2.06 -6.72
N GLY A 5 18.84 -1.75 -6.60
CA GLY A 5 17.91 -2.55 -5.79
C GLY A 5 17.83 -2.25 -4.29
N THR A 6 17.70 -0.98 -3.90
CA THR A 6 17.24 -0.68 -2.53
C THR A 6 15.74 -0.91 -2.43
N THR A 7 15.35 -1.97 -1.72
CA THR A 7 14.01 -2.07 -1.10
C THR A 7 13.83 -0.80 -0.26
N PRO A 8 12.75 -0.01 -0.47
CA PRO A 8 12.50 1.16 0.35
C PRO A 8 12.52 0.76 1.84
N PRO A 9 13.18 1.54 2.72
CA PRO A 9 13.11 1.26 4.15
C PRO A 9 11.64 1.20 4.60
N ALA A 10 11.33 0.30 5.54
CA ALA A 10 9.94 0.04 5.95
C ALA A 10 9.20 1.32 6.42
N ASP A 11 9.94 2.27 6.99
CA ASP A 11 9.43 3.58 7.43
C ASP A 11 8.90 4.45 6.28
N ASP A 12 9.34 4.22 5.03
CA ASP A 12 8.83 4.92 3.85
C ASP A 12 7.54 4.28 3.29
N LEU A 13 7.24 3.03 3.68
CA LEU A 13 6.10 2.26 3.18
C LEU A 13 4.90 2.29 4.12
N ILE A 14 5.11 2.46 5.42
CA ILE A 14 4.09 2.38 6.46
C ILE A 14 4.18 3.62 7.33
N LYS A 15 3.08 4.39 7.42
CA LYS A 15 3.06 5.67 8.14
C LYS A 15 1.81 5.81 9.00
N ASP A 16 1.96 6.33 10.22
CA ASP A 16 0.81 6.83 11.00
C ASP A 16 0.35 8.17 10.39
N VAL A 17 -0.93 8.26 10.06
CA VAL A 17 -1.52 9.36 9.30
C VAL A 17 -2.59 10.05 10.12
N SER A 18 -2.46 11.37 10.25
CA SER A 18 -3.45 12.22 10.90
C SER A 18 -4.48 12.76 9.90
N GLU A 19 -5.51 13.44 10.41
CA GLU A 19 -6.48 14.14 9.56
C GLU A 19 -5.84 15.19 8.64
N ALA A 20 -4.77 15.84 9.12
CA ALA A 20 -4.07 16.86 8.35
C ALA A 20 -3.27 16.26 7.19
N ASP A 21 -2.78 15.03 7.34
CA ASP A 21 -1.90 14.37 6.37
C ASP A 21 -2.68 13.52 5.37
N PHE A 22 -3.92 13.13 5.68
CA PHE A 22 -4.68 12.13 4.92
C PHE A 22 -4.84 12.48 3.43
N MET A 23 -5.07 13.75 3.11
CA MET A 23 -5.21 14.17 1.71
C MET A 23 -3.93 13.90 0.92
N ALA A 24 -2.78 14.27 1.47
CA ALA A 24 -1.49 14.03 0.82
C ALA A 24 -1.16 12.53 0.82
N GLU A 25 -1.14 11.90 1.99
CA GLU A 25 -0.59 10.56 2.21
C GLU A 25 -1.49 9.42 1.69
N VAL A 26 -2.79 9.67 1.53
CA VAL A 26 -3.74 8.67 1.03
C VAL A 26 -4.28 9.06 -0.34
N VAL A 27 -4.94 10.21 -0.44
CA VAL A 27 -5.69 10.56 -1.66
C VAL A 27 -4.75 10.91 -2.81
N GLU A 28 -3.81 11.81 -2.59
CA GLU A 28 -2.84 12.23 -3.61
C GLU A 28 -1.80 11.14 -3.89
N MET A 29 -1.25 10.50 -2.85
CA MET A 29 -0.34 9.37 -3.04
C MET A 29 -0.96 8.24 -3.87
N SER A 30 -2.25 7.94 -3.67
CA SER A 30 -2.98 6.92 -4.43
C SER A 30 -3.13 7.19 -5.93
N GLN A 31 -2.71 8.36 -6.43
CA GLN A 31 -2.61 8.62 -7.87
C GLN A 31 -1.38 7.94 -8.50
N THR A 32 -0.39 7.56 -7.68
CA THR A 32 0.89 7.02 -8.15
C THR A 32 1.17 5.63 -7.59
N VAL A 33 0.86 5.39 -6.31
CA VAL A 33 1.01 4.08 -5.66
C VAL A 33 -0.25 3.79 -4.83
N PRO A 34 -0.91 2.63 -4.96
CA PRO A 34 -2.09 2.33 -4.17
C PRO A 34 -1.78 2.35 -2.66
N VAL A 35 -2.71 2.90 -1.88
CA VAL A 35 -2.55 3.11 -0.44
C VAL A 35 -3.56 2.29 0.32
N ILE A 36 -3.08 1.41 1.20
CA ILE A 36 -3.91 0.64 2.13
C ILE A 36 -4.04 1.44 3.43
N VAL A 37 -5.26 1.68 3.88
CA VAL A 37 -5.55 2.42 5.12
C VAL A 37 -6.08 1.44 6.16
N ASP A 38 -5.37 1.32 7.29
CA ASP A 38 -5.78 0.56 8.47
C ASP A 38 -6.37 1.49 9.53
N PHE A 39 -7.69 1.38 9.75
CA PHE A 39 -8.41 2.09 10.80
C PHE A 39 -8.41 1.27 12.09
N TRP A 40 -7.70 1.76 13.10
CA TRP A 40 -7.42 1.04 14.34
C TRP A 40 -7.59 1.93 15.58
N ALA A 41 -7.44 1.33 16.76
CA ALA A 41 -7.33 2.03 18.04
C ALA A 41 -6.53 1.19 19.06
N PRO A 42 -5.88 1.78 20.08
CA PRO A 42 -5.03 1.04 21.02
C PRO A 42 -5.79 0.05 21.90
N TRP A 43 -7.08 0.30 22.15
CA TRP A 43 -7.97 -0.58 22.91
C TRP A 43 -8.54 -1.73 22.08
N CYS A 44 -8.38 -1.70 20.75
CA CYS A 44 -8.89 -2.73 19.85
C CYS A 44 -8.04 -4.00 19.93
N GLY A 45 -8.57 -5.03 20.60
CA GLY A 45 -7.92 -6.35 20.71
C GLY A 45 -7.58 -6.97 19.33
N PRO A 46 -8.55 -7.13 18.42
CA PRO A 46 -8.29 -7.71 17.09
C PRO A 46 -7.27 -6.94 16.25
N CYS A 47 -7.21 -5.60 16.38
CA CYS A 47 -6.27 -4.75 15.65
C CYS A 47 -4.80 -5.11 15.98
N LYS A 48 -4.52 -5.55 17.22
CA LYS A 48 -3.17 -5.93 17.66
C LYS A 48 -2.61 -7.17 16.94
N THR A 49 -3.49 -7.97 16.35
CA THR A 49 -3.10 -9.11 15.51
C THR A 49 -3.08 -8.73 14.03
N LEU A 50 -4.11 -7.99 13.57
CA LEU A 50 -4.23 -7.62 12.16
C LEU A 50 -3.13 -6.67 11.70
N GLY A 51 -2.85 -5.61 12.46
CA GLY A 51 -1.90 -4.56 12.10
C GLY A 51 -0.52 -5.12 11.72
N PRO A 52 0.15 -5.88 12.61
CA PRO A 52 1.46 -6.46 12.29
C PRO A 52 1.45 -7.42 11.08
N ALA A 53 0.35 -8.15 10.87
CA ALA A 53 0.24 -9.04 9.72
C ALA A 53 0.08 -8.27 8.40
N LEU A 54 -0.67 -7.16 8.43
CA LEU A 54 -0.85 -6.26 7.29
C LEU A 54 0.45 -5.50 6.96
N GLU A 55 1.15 -4.97 7.97
CA GLU A 55 2.47 -4.33 7.82
C GLU A 55 3.48 -5.29 7.16
N ALA A 56 3.49 -6.56 7.57
CA ALA A 56 4.36 -7.57 6.98
C ALA A 56 4.02 -7.86 5.51
N ALA A 57 2.73 -7.89 5.15
CA ALA A 57 2.29 -8.10 3.77
C ALA A 57 2.64 -6.91 2.87
N VAL A 58 2.43 -5.68 3.36
CA VAL A 58 2.82 -4.44 2.67
C VAL A 58 4.33 -4.39 2.44
N THR A 59 5.12 -4.72 3.46
CA THR A 59 6.59 -4.77 3.33
C THR A 59 7.03 -5.79 2.28
N ARG A 60 6.38 -6.96 2.20
CA ARG A 60 6.66 -7.97 1.17
C ARG A 60 6.33 -7.50 -0.25
N ALA A 61 5.42 -6.53 -0.41
CA ALA A 61 5.07 -5.94 -1.69
C ALA A 61 6.09 -4.90 -2.20
N ARG A 62 7.16 -4.60 -1.43
CA ARG A 62 8.35 -3.85 -1.88
C ARG A 62 8.04 -2.51 -2.56
N GLY A 63 7.02 -1.80 -2.09
CA GLY A 63 6.62 -0.49 -2.64
C GLY A 63 5.56 -0.53 -3.74
N ALA A 64 5.09 -1.72 -4.15
CA ALA A 64 3.91 -1.84 -5.01
C ALA A 64 2.62 -1.34 -4.33
N VAL A 65 2.61 -1.29 -2.99
CA VAL A 65 1.60 -0.61 -2.18
C VAL A 65 2.27 0.17 -1.04
N ARG A 66 1.56 1.18 -0.51
CA ARG A 66 1.88 1.85 0.75
C ARG A 66 0.79 1.60 1.79
N MET A 67 1.07 1.89 3.05
CA MET A 67 0.14 1.75 4.16
C MET A 67 0.06 3.01 5.01
N ALA A 68 -1.17 3.45 5.27
CA ALA A 68 -1.51 4.52 6.20
C ALA A 68 -2.24 3.92 7.41
N LYS A 69 -1.77 4.21 8.61
CA LYS A 69 -2.38 3.78 9.87
C LYS A 69 -3.13 4.95 10.48
N VAL A 70 -4.43 4.80 10.66
CA VAL A 70 -5.30 5.87 11.15
C VAL A 70 -5.93 5.44 12.47
N ASN A 71 -5.51 6.09 13.56
CA ASN A 71 -6.14 5.91 14.86
C ASN A 71 -7.51 6.62 14.87
N VAL A 72 -8.60 5.87 14.99
CA VAL A 72 -9.96 6.42 14.90
C VAL A 72 -10.34 7.29 16.10
N ASP A 73 -9.68 7.13 17.25
CA ASP A 73 -9.95 7.97 18.44
C ASP A 73 -9.46 9.41 18.21
N GLU A 74 -8.36 9.55 17.48
CA GLU A 74 -7.68 10.82 17.18
C GLU A 74 -8.17 11.46 15.89
N ASN A 75 -8.71 10.66 14.97
CA ASN A 75 -9.06 11.05 13.60
C ASN A 75 -10.55 10.80 13.29
N GLN A 76 -11.42 11.29 14.17
CA GLN A 76 -12.87 11.01 14.16
C GLN A 76 -13.58 11.57 12.91
N MET A 77 -13.13 12.70 12.38
CA MET A 77 -13.74 13.30 11.19
C MET A 77 -13.56 12.39 9.99
N ILE A 78 -12.35 11.86 9.79
CA ILE A 78 -12.05 10.96 8.67
C ILE A 78 -12.76 9.62 8.84
N ALA A 79 -12.72 9.05 10.06
CA ALA A 79 -13.46 7.82 10.36
C ALA A 79 -14.95 7.98 10.04
N GLY A 80 -15.56 9.12 10.40
CA GLY A 80 -16.94 9.44 10.08
C GLY A 80 -17.21 9.62 8.58
N GLN A 81 -16.35 10.37 7.87
CA GLN A 81 -16.49 10.61 6.42
C GLN A 81 -16.41 9.32 5.61
N LEU A 82 -15.50 8.42 5.98
CA LEU A 82 -15.33 7.11 5.37
C LEU A 82 -16.28 6.04 5.93
N ARG A 83 -17.19 6.45 6.83
CA ARG A 83 -18.23 5.59 7.41
C ARG A 83 -17.66 4.34 8.10
N VAL A 84 -16.53 4.49 8.79
CA VAL A 84 -15.95 3.45 9.63
C VAL A 84 -16.85 3.25 10.85
N GLN A 85 -17.62 2.17 10.87
CA GLN A 85 -18.57 1.86 11.95
C GLN A 85 -18.02 0.87 12.97
N SER A 86 -16.95 0.15 12.61
CA SER A 86 -16.29 -0.82 13.46
C SER A 86 -14.80 -0.86 13.16
N ILE A 87 -14.00 -1.33 14.11
CA ILE A 87 -12.56 -1.54 13.93
C ILE A 87 -12.15 -2.98 14.29
N PRO A 88 -11.14 -3.54 13.62
CA PRO A 88 -10.41 -2.92 12.51
C PRO A 88 -11.26 -2.82 11.23
N THR A 89 -11.01 -1.77 10.45
CA THR A 89 -11.51 -1.64 9.07
C THR A 89 -10.32 -1.30 8.19
N VAL A 90 -10.21 -1.96 7.04
CA VAL A 90 -9.13 -1.72 6.09
C VAL A 90 -9.73 -1.32 4.74
N TYR A 91 -9.23 -0.23 4.16
CA TYR A 91 -9.58 0.21 2.81
C TYR A 91 -8.35 0.29 1.93
N ALA A 92 -8.50 0.01 0.63
CA ALA A 92 -7.49 0.30 -0.37
C ALA A 92 -7.94 1.49 -1.21
N PHE A 93 -7.03 2.44 -1.42
CA PHE A 93 -7.23 3.62 -2.26
C PHE A 93 -6.38 3.51 -3.52
N TRP A 94 -6.99 3.82 -4.66
CA TRP A 94 -6.33 3.98 -5.94
C TRP A 94 -7.03 5.05 -6.75
N GLN A 95 -6.26 5.90 -7.43
CA GLN A 95 -6.76 7.06 -8.19
C GLN A 95 -7.68 7.97 -7.36
N GLY A 96 -7.35 8.14 -6.09
CA GLY A 96 -8.04 9.04 -5.16
C GLY A 96 -9.36 8.51 -4.61
N GLN A 97 -9.71 7.25 -4.86
CA GLN A 97 -10.98 6.65 -4.44
C GLN A 97 -10.75 5.30 -3.74
N PRO A 98 -11.63 4.88 -2.80
CA PRO A 98 -11.62 3.52 -2.27
C PRO A 98 -11.98 2.51 -3.37
N VAL A 99 -11.17 1.45 -3.51
CA VAL A 99 -11.32 0.42 -4.57
C VAL A 99 -11.55 -0.99 -4.04
N ASP A 100 -11.14 -1.29 -2.81
CA ASP A 100 -11.40 -2.56 -2.11
C ASP A 100 -11.35 -2.32 -0.59
N GLY A 101 -11.80 -3.28 0.21
CA GLY A 101 -11.71 -3.21 1.66
C GLY A 101 -12.37 -4.36 2.40
N PHE A 102 -12.05 -4.50 3.67
CA PHE A 102 -12.66 -5.48 4.56
C PHE A 102 -12.80 -4.94 5.98
N GLN A 103 -13.64 -5.60 6.79
CA GLN A 103 -13.87 -5.24 8.19
C GLN A 103 -13.63 -6.46 9.08
N GLY A 104 -13.10 -6.20 10.27
CA GLY A 104 -12.72 -7.23 11.23
C GLY A 104 -11.35 -7.85 10.96
N ALA A 105 -10.91 -8.71 11.88
CA ALA A 105 -9.70 -9.47 11.70
C ALA A 105 -9.96 -10.66 10.76
N VAL A 106 -9.10 -10.82 9.76
CA VAL A 106 -9.16 -11.89 8.75
C VAL A 106 -7.91 -12.78 8.84
N PRO A 107 -7.95 -14.02 8.31
CA PRO A 107 -6.77 -14.89 8.29
C PRO A 107 -5.61 -14.29 7.45
N PRO A 108 -4.33 -14.63 7.75
CA PRO A 108 -3.19 -14.12 6.99
C PRO A 108 -3.26 -14.33 5.48
N SER A 109 -3.80 -15.46 5.02
CA SER A 109 -3.99 -15.73 3.60
C SER A 109 -4.95 -14.75 2.91
N GLU A 110 -5.94 -14.25 3.65
CA GLU A 110 -6.88 -13.25 3.14
C GLU A 110 -6.23 -11.87 3.07
N ILE A 111 -5.32 -11.56 4.00
CA ILE A 111 -4.48 -10.34 3.96
C ILE A 111 -3.58 -10.37 2.71
N ASP A 112 -2.88 -11.49 2.49
CA ASP A 112 -2.01 -11.66 1.32
C ASP A 112 -2.81 -11.52 0.01
N ALA A 113 -3.97 -12.18 -0.06
CA ALA A 113 -4.86 -12.09 -1.22
C ALA A 113 -5.41 -10.67 -1.42
N PHE A 114 -5.68 -9.93 -0.33
CA PHE A 114 -6.11 -8.54 -0.41
C PHE A 114 -5.01 -7.66 -1.00
N VAL A 115 -3.78 -7.73 -0.47
CA VAL A 115 -2.65 -6.95 -1.00
C VAL A 115 -2.39 -7.28 -2.48
N GLU A 116 -2.42 -8.57 -2.85
CA GLU A 116 -2.25 -8.99 -4.24
C GLU A 116 -3.31 -8.41 -5.17
N ARG A 117 -4.60 -8.38 -4.75
CA ARG A 117 -5.66 -7.74 -5.53
C ARG A 117 -5.44 -6.25 -5.69
N VAL A 118 -5.03 -5.55 -4.63
CA VAL A 118 -4.77 -4.10 -4.67
C VAL A 118 -3.65 -3.79 -5.67
N VAL A 119 -2.56 -4.55 -5.65
CA VAL A 119 -1.45 -4.42 -6.60
C VAL A 119 -1.92 -4.63 -8.04
N LYS A 120 -2.68 -5.70 -8.30
CA LYS A 120 -3.23 -5.99 -9.64
C LYS A 120 -4.19 -4.90 -10.12
N THR A 121 -5.01 -4.35 -9.24
CA THR A 121 -5.92 -3.23 -9.58
C THR A 121 -5.16 -1.98 -10.00
N ALA A 122 -3.97 -1.73 -9.45
CA ALA A 122 -3.10 -0.64 -9.87
C ALA A 122 -2.32 -0.91 -11.18
N GLY A 123 -2.49 -2.09 -11.77
CA GLY A 123 -1.79 -2.49 -13.00
C GLY A 123 -0.36 -2.98 -12.77
N GLY A 124 0.07 -3.16 -11.51
CA GLY A 124 1.38 -3.67 -11.17
C GLY A 124 1.37 -5.18 -10.84
N ASP A 125 2.56 -5.70 -10.57
CA ASP A 125 2.78 -7.01 -9.98
C ASP A 125 3.35 -6.89 -8.55
N ALA A 126 3.26 -7.97 -7.78
CA ALA A 126 3.77 -8.00 -6.41
C ALA A 126 5.31 -8.16 -6.35
N SER A 127 6.01 -8.20 -7.49
CA SER A 127 7.48 -8.28 -7.54
C SER A 127 8.13 -6.92 -7.26
N GLY A 128 7.34 -5.84 -7.27
CA GLY A 128 7.77 -4.47 -7.01
C GLY A 128 8.25 -3.77 -8.27
N GLY A 129 7.70 -4.14 -9.44
CA GLY A 129 8.06 -3.55 -10.73
C GLY A 129 9.48 -3.90 -11.20
N LEU A 130 10.11 -4.91 -10.59
CA LEU A 130 11.42 -5.40 -11.03
C LEU A 130 11.30 -6.01 -12.43
N ASP A 131 10.20 -6.70 -12.71
CA ASP A 131 9.96 -7.30 -14.02
C ASP A 131 9.74 -6.23 -15.09
N ASP A 132 9.01 -5.16 -14.77
CA ASP A 132 8.85 -3.99 -15.65
C ASP A 132 10.18 -3.26 -15.89
N ALA A 133 11.02 -3.12 -14.85
CA ALA A 133 12.34 -2.51 -14.97
C ALA A 133 13.30 -3.36 -15.82
N ILE A 134 13.21 -4.70 -15.72
CA ILE A 134 13.96 -5.62 -16.58
C ILE A 134 13.49 -5.51 -18.02
N ALA A 135 12.17 -5.53 -18.27
CA ALA A 135 11.61 -5.40 -19.61
C ALA A 135 12.00 -4.07 -20.27
N ALA A 136 11.93 -2.96 -19.53
CA ALA A 136 12.38 -1.65 -20.02
C ALA A 136 13.89 -1.63 -20.30
N ALA A 137 14.71 -2.28 -19.47
CA ALA A 137 16.14 -2.38 -19.70
C ALA A 137 16.48 -3.23 -20.93
N GLU A 138 15.78 -4.34 -21.16
CA GLU A 138 15.92 -5.18 -22.36
C GLU A 138 15.53 -4.41 -23.62
N GLU A 139 14.42 -3.67 -23.61
CA GLU A 139 13.99 -2.84 -24.74
C GLU A 139 15.00 -1.71 -25.06
N MET A 140 15.59 -1.09 -24.04
CA MET A 140 16.65 -0.09 -24.23
C MET A 140 17.95 -0.69 -24.78
N LEU A 141 18.29 -1.92 -24.40
CA LEU A 141 19.45 -2.64 -24.94
C LEU A 141 19.23 -3.03 -26.41
N ASP A 142 18.04 -3.50 -26.76
CA ASP A 142 17.68 -3.84 -28.14
C ASP A 142 17.60 -2.60 -29.04
N ALA A 143 17.08 -1.48 -28.54
CA ALA A 143 17.05 -0.20 -29.26
C ALA A 143 18.44 0.45 -29.40
N GLY A 144 19.34 0.21 -28.43
CA GLY A 144 20.72 0.71 -28.43
C GLY A 144 21.71 -0.09 -29.29
N ALA A 145 21.36 -1.31 -29.70
CA ALA A 145 22.23 -2.17 -30.51
C ALA A 145 22.23 -1.84 -32.02
N ALA A 146 21.51 -0.81 -32.47
CA ALA A 146 21.39 -0.43 -33.88
C ALA A 146 22.31 0.73 -34.33
N SER A 147 23.17 1.29 -33.46
CA SER A 147 24.00 2.46 -33.80
C SER A 147 25.52 2.24 -33.82
N ASP A 148 26.02 1.01 -33.68
CA ASP A 148 27.45 0.69 -33.89
C ASP A 148 27.62 -0.57 -34.75
N ALA A 149 27.37 -0.45 -36.06
CA ALA A 149 27.87 -1.37 -37.09
C ALA A 149 27.95 -0.67 -38.46
#